data_AF-A6HIT4-F1
#
_entry.id   AF-A6HIT4-F1
#
_cell.length_a   1.000
_cell.length_b   1.000
_cell.length_c   1.000
_cell.angle_alpha   90.00
_cell.angle_beta   90.00
_cell.angle_gamma   90.00
#
_symmetry.space_group_name_H-M   'P 1'
#
loop_
_entity.id
_entity.type
_entity.pdbx_description
1 polymer ?
#
loop_
_entity_poly.entity_id
_entity_poly.type
_entity_poly.pdbx_seq_one_letter_code
_entity_poly.pdbx_strand_id
1 'polypeptide(L)'
;MHDDFKTLKEEVRRETREIEKLSQVGRSSLLTSLRHLLGKKKELQDLEHTLEGALDKGHEVTLEALPKDVLLSKDAMDAILYFLGALTVLSEAQQKLLVKSLEKEILPLQLKLVESTLEQNFLQDKEGVFPLRPDLLSSLGEEELTLTEALVGLSGLEVQRSGPQYTWDPDTLPHLCALYAGLSLLQLLSMGS
;
A
#
# COMPACT_ATOMS: atom_id res chain seq x y z
N MET A 1 17.57 0.72 2.21
CA MET A 1 17.05 -0.65 2.07
C MET A 1 17.03 -1.24 3.46
N HIS A 2 15.91 -1.83 3.91
CA HIS A 2 15.82 -2.35 5.28
C HIS A 2 16.67 -3.61 5.44
N ASP A 3 17.19 -3.83 6.65
CA ASP A 3 18.03 -4.99 6.94
C ASP A 3 17.23 -6.30 7.04
N ASP A 4 15.93 -6.23 7.36
CA ASP A 4 14.99 -7.35 7.40
C ASP A 4 13.53 -6.90 7.27
N PHE A 5 12.61 -7.87 7.09
CA PHE A 5 11.18 -7.59 7.02
C PHE A 5 10.63 -7.03 8.33
N LYS A 6 11.20 -7.40 9.48
CA LYS A 6 10.76 -6.91 10.80
C LYS A 6 10.93 -5.39 10.91
N THR A 7 12.04 -4.87 10.38
CA THR A 7 12.34 -3.44 10.35
C THR A 7 11.35 -2.70 9.46
N LEU A 8 11.06 -3.21 8.26
CA LEU A 8 10.01 -2.67 7.39
C LEU A 8 8.64 -2.68 8.09
N LYS A 9 8.27 -3.81 8.71
CA LYS A 9 6.98 -3.97 9.39
C LYS A 9 6.83 -3.01 10.56
N GLU A 10 7.87 -2.80 11.37
CA GLU A 10 7.83 -1.80 12.44
C GLU A 10 7.81 -0.37 11.91
N GLU A 11 8.47 -0.09 10.79
CA GLU A 11 8.38 1.21 10.12
C GLU A 11 6.96 1.52 9.65
N VAL A 12 6.40 0.66 8.80
CA VAL A 12 5.01 0.80 8.33
C VAL A 12 4.05 0.91 9.52
N ARG A 13 4.27 0.14 10.59
CA ARG A 13 3.45 0.22 11.81
C ARG A 13 3.52 1.59 12.48
N ARG A 14 4.70 2.21 12.58
CA ARG A 14 4.84 3.56 13.17
C ARG A 14 4.05 4.57 12.35
N GLU A 15 4.20 4.55 11.04
CA GLU A 15 3.49 5.49 10.15
C GLU A 15 1.97 5.26 10.21
N THR A 16 1.50 4.00 10.21
CA THR A 16 0.06 3.72 10.38
C THR A 16 -0.51 4.25 11.70
N ARG A 17 0.28 4.26 12.79
CA ARG A 17 -0.17 4.79 14.09
C ARG A 17 -0.40 6.30 14.06
N GLU A 18 0.40 7.03 13.30
CA GLU A 18 0.18 8.47 13.12
C GLU A 18 -1.11 8.74 12.34
N ILE A 19 -1.41 7.92 11.34
CA ILE A 19 -2.68 7.97 10.60
C ILE A 19 -3.88 7.55 11.48
N GLU A 20 -3.72 6.57 12.37
CA GLU A 20 -4.76 6.13 13.32
C GLU A 20 -5.20 7.24 14.28
N LYS A 21 -4.32 8.19 14.61
CA LYS A 21 -4.64 9.35 15.47
C LYS A 21 -5.60 10.33 14.80
N LEU A 22 -5.74 10.27 13.47
CA LEU A 22 -6.72 11.07 12.77
C LEU A 22 -8.14 10.67 13.19
N SER A 23 -9.03 11.67 13.24
CA SER A 23 -10.45 11.44 13.47
C SER A 23 -11.03 10.50 12.40
N GLN A 24 -12.15 9.83 12.70
CA GLN A 24 -12.82 8.97 11.71
C GLN A 24 -13.15 9.75 10.43
N VAL A 25 -13.62 10.99 10.56
CA VAL A 25 -13.91 11.90 9.43
C VAL A 25 -12.64 12.20 8.63
N GLY A 26 -11.51 12.44 9.30
CA GLY A 26 -10.21 12.64 8.66
C GLY A 26 -9.75 11.42 7.87
N ARG A 27 -9.84 10.22 8.45
CA ARG A 27 -9.48 8.96 7.78
C ARG A 27 -10.38 8.68 6.58
N SER A 28 -11.69 8.83 6.71
CA SER A 28 -12.65 8.65 5.61
C SER A 28 -12.43 9.65 4.47
N SER A 29 -12.08 10.90 4.81
CA SER A 29 -11.81 11.92 3.79
C SER A 29 -10.47 11.67 3.08
N LEU A 30 -9.43 11.30 3.81
CA LEU A 30 -8.15 10.87 3.23
C LEU A 30 -8.36 9.68 2.29
N LEU A 31 -9.15 8.68 2.70
CA LEU A 31 -9.50 7.54 1.84
C LEU A 31 -10.20 8.00 0.56
N THR A 32 -11.20 8.87 0.68
CA THR A 32 -11.98 9.38 -0.46
C THR A 32 -11.07 10.07 -1.48
N SER A 33 -10.13 10.88 -1.00
CA SER A 33 -9.21 11.59 -1.86
C SER A 33 -8.17 10.67 -2.49
N LEU A 34 -7.62 9.72 -1.74
CA LEU A 34 -6.73 8.70 -2.29
C LEU A 34 -7.44 7.90 -3.38
N ARG A 35 -8.71 7.49 -3.19
CA ARG A 35 -9.48 6.80 -4.24
C ARG A 35 -9.60 7.63 -5.52
N HIS A 36 -9.71 8.96 -5.42
CA HIS A 36 -9.80 9.84 -6.57
C HIS A 36 -8.45 10.06 -7.28
N LEU A 37 -7.34 9.97 -6.53
CA LEU A 37 -5.97 10.21 -7.02
C LEU A 37 -5.28 8.94 -7.52
N LEU A 38 -5.59 7.78 -6.96
CA LEU A 38 -5.03 6.50 -7.38
C LEU A 38 -5.39 6.22 -8.84
N GLY A 39 -4.36 6.03 -9.67
CA GLY A 39 -4.50 5.88 -11.11
C GLY A 39 -4.34 7.20 -11.88
N LYS A 40 -4.05 8.31 -11.19
CA LYS A 40 -3.69 9.61 -11.76
C LYS A 40 -2.29 9.99 -11.28
N LYS A 41 -1.29 9.29 -11.80
CA LYS A 41 0.09 9.31 -11.26
C LYS A 41 0.65 10.72 -11.07
N LYS A 42 0.41 11.62 -12.03
CA LYS A 42 0.85 13.01 -11.95
C LYS A 42 0.18 13.77 -10.79
N GLU A 43 -1.13 13.65 -10.62
CA GLU A 43 -1.85 14.33 -9.53
C GLU A 43 -1.41 13.81 -8.16
N LEU A 44 -1.12 12.50 -8.06
CA LEU A 44 -0.60 11.90 -6.82
C LEU A 44 0.82 12.41 -6.49
N GLN A 45 1.69 12.56 -7.50
CA GLN A 45 3.03 13.13 -7.34
C GLN A 45 2.99 14.62 -7.01
N ASP A 46 2.11 15.39 -7.65
CA ASP A 46 1.92 16.81 -7.37
C ASP A 46 1.46 17.01 -5.90
N LEU A 47 0.62 16.10 -5.39
CA LEU A 47 0.22 16.07 -3.98
C LEU A 47 1.40 15.77 -3.05
N GLU A 48 2.19 14.74 -3.36
CA GLU A 48 3.41 14.37 -2.62
C GLU A 48 4.36 15.58 -2.49
N HIS A 49 4.66 16.25 -3.61
CA HIS A 49 5.55 17.41 -3.64
C HIS A 49 4.99 18.62 -2.89
N THR A 50 3.66 18.82 -2.96
CA THR A 50 2.99 19.90 -2.22
C THR A 50 3.11 19.68 -0.71
N LEU A 51 2.94 18.43 -0.26
CA LEU A 51 3.02 18.07 1.14
C LEU A 51 4.45 18.19 1.68
N GLU A 52 5.43 17.66 0.93
CA GLU A 52 6.86 17.80 1.23
C GLU A 52 7.28 19.28 1.36
N GLY A 53 6.96 20.09 0.35
CA GLY A 53 7.34 21.50 0.35
C GLY A 53 6.66 22.35 1.44
N ALA A 54 5.60 21.85 2.06
CA ALA A 54 4.97 22.51 3.19
C ALA A 54 5.52 22.06 4.54
N LEU A 55 5.89 20.78 4.67
CA LEU A 55 6.62 20.26 5.82
C LEU A 55 7.95 20.99 5.99
N ASP A 56 8.68 21.20 4.88
CA ASP A 56 9.94 21.95 4.86
C ASP A 56 9.79 23.40 5.34
N LYS A 57 8.64 24.02 5.06
CA LYS A 57 8.35 25.41 5.43
C LYS A 57 7.72 25.54 6.83
N GLY A 58 7.38 24.42 7.47
CA GLY A 58 6.67 24.39 8.75
C GLY A 58 5.27 25.01 8.68
N HIS A 59 4.63 24.99 7.51
CA HIS A 59 3.28 25.54 7.32
C HIS A 59 2.21 24.48 7.57
N GLU A 60 1.12 24.87 8.22
CA GLU A 60 -0.11 24.07 8.24
C GLU A 60 -0.68 24.00 6.81
N VAL A 61 -0.98 22.79 6.33
CA VAL A 61 -1.52 22.58 4.99
C VAL A 61 -2.97 22.18 5.07
N THR A 62 -3.83 23.00 4.48
CA THR A 62 -5.13 22.55 4.00
C THR A 62 -4.92 22.02 2.59
N LEU A 63 -4.62 20.73 2.43
CA LEU A 63 -4.59 20.13 1.10
C LEU A 63 -6.02 20.19 0.57
N GLU A 64 -6.27 20.64 -0.66
CA GLU A 64 -7.64 20.59 -1.22
C GLU A 64 -8.16 19.15 -1.32
N ALA A 65 -7.24 18.19 -1.38
CA ALA A 65 -7.47 16.75 -1.27
C ALA A 65 -7.66 16.26 0.18
N LEU A 66 -7.57 17.10 1.20
CA LEU A 66 -7.91 16.75 2.58
C LEU A 66 -9.00 17.71 3.07
N PRO A 67 -9.89 17.24 3.96
CA PRO A 67 -11.03 18.04 4.35
C PRO A 67 -10.51 19.27 5.14
N LYS A 68 -10.97 20.47 4.76
CA LYS A 68 -10.45 21.76 5.28
C LYS A 68 -10.60 21.93 6.81
N ASP A 69 -11.41 21.07 7.41
CA ASP A 69 -11.73 20.97 8.83
C ASP A 69 -10.82 20.01 9.61
N VAL A 70 -9.89 19.31 8.96
CA VAL A 70 -8.90 18.44 9.62
C VAL A 70 -7.53 19.09 9.58
N LEU A 71 -7.14 19.71 10.69
CA LEU A 71 -5.77 20.13 10.94
C LEU A 71 -4.89 18.89 11.09
N LEU A 72 -3.92 18.73 10.20
CA LEU A 72 -2.94 17.66 10.28
C LEU A 72 -1.79 18.10 11.18
N SER A 73 -1.42 17.26 12.14
CA SER A 73 -0.15 17.42 12.83
C SER A 73 1.00 17.18 11.85
N LYS A 74 2.18 17.71 12.18
CA LYS A 74 3.41 17.43 11.41
C LYS A 74 3.64 15.92 11.26
N ASP A 75 3.51 15.17 12.36
CA ASP A 75 3.71 13.71 12.35
C ASP A 75 2.71 13.00 11.41
N ALA A 76 1.45 13.46 11.34
CA ALA A 76 0.47 12.91 10.42
C ALA A 76 0.79 13.26 8.96
N MET A 77 1.30 14.46 8.70
CA MET A 77 1.75 14.86 7.37
C MET A 77 2.96 14.05 6.92
N ASP A 78 3.95 13.86 7.79
CA ASP A 78 5.13 13.01 7.53
C ASP A 78 4.71 11.57 7.20
N ALA A 79 3.77 11.00 7.97
CA ALA A 79 3.22 9.68 7.72
C ALA A 79 2.43 9.59 6.41
N ILE A 80 1.63 10.61 6.06
CA ILE A 80 0.93 10.66 4.76
C ILE A 80 1.97 10.71 3.63
N LEU A 81 3.03 11.52 3.77
CA LEU A 81 4.09 11.65 2.77
C LEU A 81 4.81 10.31 2.55
N TYR A 82 5.11 9.59 3.63
CA TYR A 82 5.69 8.24 3.56
C TYR A 82 4.86 7.31 2.67
N PHE A 83 3.54 7.24 2.90
CA PHE A 83 2.67 6.37 2.12
C PHE A 83 2.43 6.88 0.70
N LEU A 84 2.40 8.20 0.47
CA LEU A 84 2.34 8.75 -0.87
C LEU A 84 3.56 8.32 -1.68
N GLY A 85 4.77 8.38 -1.11
CA GLY A 85 5.99 7.87 -1.73
C GLY A 85 5.90 6.38 -2.09
N ALA A 86 5.36 5.55 -1.19
CA ALA A 86 5.12 4.14 -1.49
C ALA A 86 4.11 3.95 -2.65
N LEU A 87 3.02 4.73 -2.68
CA LEU A 87 2.02 4.65 -3.75
C LEU A 87 2.54 5.18 -5.08
N THR A 88 3.45 6.16 -5.11
CA THR A 88 4.03 6.72 -6.34
C THR A 88 5.09 5.82 -6.98
N VAL A 89 5.73 4.94 -6.20
CA VAL A 89 6.56 3.83 -6.70
C VAL A 89 5.73 2.88 -7.56
N LEU A 90 4.48 2.62 -7.18
CA LEU A 90 3.60 1.72 -7.92
C LEU A 90 3.27 2.27 -9.32
N SER A 91 3.00 1.35 -10.25
CA SER A 91 2.52 1.71 -11.59
C SER A 91 1.10 2.27 -11.55
N GLU A 92 0.72 3.07 -12.56
CA GLU A 92 -0.65 3.58 -12.67
C GLU A 92 -1.68 2.45 -12.76
N ALA A 93 -1.32 1.34 -13.41
CA ALA A 93 -2.15 0.14 -13.48
C ALA A 93 -2.36 -0.48 -12.09
N GLN A 94 -1.32 -0.61 -11.26
CA GLN A 94 -1.44 -1.07 -9.87
C GLN A 94 -2.30 -0.15 -9.02
N GLN A 95 -2.12 1.17 -9.14
CA GLN A 95 -2.93 2.12 -8.39
C GLN A 95 -4.42 1.98 -8.74
N LYS A 96 -4.77 1.77 -10.02
CA LYS A 96 -6.15 1.48 -10.43
C LYS A 96 -6.66 0.14 -9.89
N LEU A 97 -5.79 -0.87 -9.81
CA LEU A 97 -6.14 -2.15 -9.21
C LEU A 97 -6.41 -2.01 -7.70
N LEU A 98 -5.64 -1.19 -6.97
CA LEU A 98 -5.89 -0.90 -5.56
C LEU A 98 -7.28 -0.29 -5.31
N VAL A 99 -7.73 0.60 -6.19
CA VAL A 99 -9.11 1.16 -6.12
C VAL A 99 -10.15 0.05 -6.29
N LYS A 100 -9.95 -0.86 -7.24
CA LYS A 100 -10.86 -2.00 -7.42
C LYS A 100 -10.81 -2.97 -6.23
N SER A 101 -9.63 -3.21 -5.66
CA SER A 101 -9.47 -4.04 -4.45
C SER A 101 -10.22 -3.47 -3.25
N LEU A 102 -10.22 -2.14 -3.09
CA LEU A 102 -11.02 -1.43 -2.08
C LEU A 102 -12.52 -1.69 -2.29
N GLU A 103 -13.00 -1.54 -3.51
CA GLU A 103 -14.43 -1.74 -3.85
C GLU A 103 -14.90 -3.18 -3.66
N LYS A 104 -13.98 -4.13 -3.84
CA LYS A 104 -14.21 -5.57 -3.65
C LYS A 104 -13.97 -6.05 -2.22
N GLU A 105 -13.50 -5.18 -1.33
CA GLU A 105 -13.17 -5.51 0.07
C GLU A 105 -12.13 -6.64 0.23
N ILE A 106 -11.21 -6.78 -0.74
CA ILE A 106 -10.20 -7.86 -0.76
C ILE A 106 -8.80 -7.44 -0.29
N LEU A 107 -8.63 -6.17 0.11
CA LEU A 107 -7.37 -5.68 0.67
C LEU A 107 -6.81 -6.52 1.82
N PRO A 108 -7.60 -7.04 2.78
CA PRO A 108 -7.04 -7.84 3.88
C PRO A 108 -6.32 -9.10 3.38
N LEU A 109 -6.88 -9.74 2.35
CA LEU A 109 -6.32 -10.95 1.75
C LEU A 109 -5.06 -10.65 0.96
N GLN A 110 -5.07 -9.57 0.17
CA GLN A 110 -3.91 -9.11 -0.60
C GLN A 110 -2.76 -8.69 0.32
N LEU A 111 -3.06 -7.96 1.40
CA LEU A 111 -2.06 -7.57 2.39
C LEU A 111 -1.44 -8.79 3.05
N LYS A 112 -2.25 -9.77 3.47
CA LYS A 112 -1.76 -11.02 4.08
C LYS A 112 -0.88 -11.83 3.13
N LEU A 113 -1.23 -11.87 1.83
CA LEU A 113 -0.42 -12.52 0.79
C LEU A 113 0.97 -11.87 0.70
N VAL A 114 1.03 -10.56 0.48
CA VAL A 114 2.27 -9.80 0.35
C VAL A 114 3.11 -9.90 1.63
N GLU A 115 2.49 -9.73 2.79
CA GLU A 115 3.14 -9.85 4.09
C GLU A 115 3.79 -11.23 4.29
N SER A 116 3.05 -12.31 4.03
CA SER A 116 3.58 -13.66 4.23
C SER A 116 4.69 -14.04 3.26
N THR A 117 4.69 -13.44 2.07
CA THR A 117 5.76 -13.60 1.07
C THR A 117 7.00 -12.86 1.51
N LEU A 118 6.86 -11.59 1.91
CA LEU A 118 7.99 -10.80 2.43
C LEU A 118 8.59 -11.46 3.67
N GLU A 119 7.78 -11.91 4.62
CA GLU A 119 8.26 -12.58 5.84
C GLU A 119 9.11 -13.82 5.54
N GLN A 120 8.79 -14.58 4.49
CA GLN A 120 9.51 -15.80 4.12
C GLN A 120 10.77 -15.52 3.28
N ASN A 121 10.75 -14.48 2.44
CA ASN A 121 11.73 -14.32 1.37
C ASN A 121 12.58 -13.05 1.43
N PHE A 122 12.35 -12.14 2.38
CA PHE A 122 13.01 -10.83 2.42
C PHE A 122 14.54 -10.85 2.27
N LEU A 123 15.18 -11.86 2.87
CA LEU A 123 16.65 -12.01 2.88
C LEU A 123 17.17 -12.99 1.81
N GLN A 124 16.29 -13.52 0.98
CA GLN A 124 16.66 -14.42 -0.11
C GLN A 124 17.33 -13.59 -1.21
N ASP A 125 18.58 -13.91 -1.51
CA ASP A 125 19.40 -13.25 -2.53
C ASP A 125 19.24 -13.86 -3.93
N LYS A 126 18.39 -14.88 -4.06
CA LYS A 126 18.20 -15.64 -5.29
C LYS A 126 16.73 -15.79 -5.63
N GLU A 127 16.46 -15.79 -6.93
CA GLU A 127 15.18 -16.20 -7.46
C GLU A 127 14.82 -17.62 -7.05
N GLY A 128 13.52 -17.88 -6.89
CA GLY A 128 13.04 -19.21 -6.56
C GLY A 128 11.53 -19.36 -6.65
N VAL A 129 11.08 -20.60 -6.78
CA VAL A 129 9.65 -20.94 -6.76
C VAL A 129 9.31 -21.52 -5.40
N PHE A 130 8.30 -20.96 -4.75
CA PHE A 130 7.91 -21.30 -3.39
C PHE A 130 6.43 -21.70 -3.33
N PRO A 131 6.07 -22.66 -2.46
CA PRO A 131 4.68 -23.04 -2.27
C PRO A 131 3.90 -21.87 -1.66
N LEU A 132 2.75 -21.56 -2.26
CA LEU A 132 1.79 -20.61 -1.73
C LEU A 132 0.75 -21.36 -0.89
N ARG A 133 0.46 -20.83 0.30
CA ARG A 133 -0.57 -21.44 1.15
C ARG A 133 -1.95 -21.29 0.50
N PRO A 134 -2.70 -22.39 0.27
CA PRO A 134 -3.99 -22.33 -0.43
C PRO A 134 -5.04 -21.44 0.27
N ASP A 135 -4.98 -21.30 1.60
CA ASP A 135 -5.93 -20.50 2.38
C ASP A 135 -5.89 -19.01 2.05
N LEU A 136 -4.78 -18.52 1.48
CA LEU A 136 -4.63 -17.12 1.08
C LEU A 136 -5.44 -16.78 -0.17
N LEU A 137 -5.78 -17.78 -0.99
CA LEU A 137 -6.51 -17.61 -2.24
C LEU A 137 -7.91 -18.24 -2.21
N SER A 138 -8.16 -19.21 -1.33
CA SER A 138 -9.37 -20.03 -1.35
C SER A 138 -10.68 -19.28 -1.11
N SER A 139 -10.63 -18.06 -0.56
CA SER A 139 -11.80 -17.22 -0.28
C SER A 139 -12.13 -16.23 -1.41
N LEU A 140 -11.24 -16.08 -2.39
CA LEU A 140 -11.41 -15.16 -3.51
C LEU A 140 -12.20 -15.85 -4.64
N GLY A 141 -13.14 -15.12 -5.24
CA GLY A 141 -13.76 -15.53 -6.50
C GLY A 141 -12.81 -15.35 -7.69
N GLU A 142 -13.21 -15.81 -8.88
CA GLU A 142 -12.38 -15.75 -10.09
C GLU A 142 -11.95 -14.33 -10.48
N GLU A 143 -12.84 -13.35 -10.30
CA GLU A 143 -12.54 -11.95 -10.58
C GLU A 143 -11.53 -11.39 -9.57
N GLU A 144 -11.76 -11.64 -8.27
CA GLU A 144 -10.90 -11.17 -7.20
C GLU A 144 -9.51 -11.83 -7.21
N LEU A 145 -9.44 -13.09 -7.64
CA LEU A 145 -8.17 -13.80 -7.90
C LEU A 145 -7.40 -13.12 -9.02
N THR A 146 -8.06 -12.89 -10.16
CA THR A 146 -7.44 -12.24 -11.33
C THR A 146 -6.93 -10.85 -10.99
N LEU A 147 -7.69 -10.10 -10.20
CA LEU A 147 -7.30 -8.78 -9.70
C LEU A 147 -6.07 -8.89 -8.79
N THR A 148 -6.08 -9.83 -7.83
CA THR A 148 -4.98 -10.04 -6.89
C THR A 148 -3.68 -10.42 -7.62
N GLU A 149 -3.75 -11.33 -8.57
CA GLU A 149 -2.61 -11.75 -9.40
C GLU A 149 -2.04 -10.58 -10.21
N ALA A 150 -2.90 -9.80 -10.86
CA ALA A 150 -2.47 -8.63 -11.60
C ALA A 150 -1.79 -7.59 -10.69
N LEU A 151 -2.31 -7.39 -9.47
CA LEU A 151 -1.77 -6.43 -8.52
C LEU A 151 -0.37 -6.81 -8.06
N VAL A 152 -0.20 -8.04 -7.58
CA VAL A 152 1.08 -8.52 -7.02
C VAL A 152 2.09 -8.84 -8.12
N GLY A 153 1.64 -9.31 -9.29
CA GLY A 153 2.48 -9.58 -10.46
C GLY A 153 3.14 -8.32 -11.02
N LEU A 154 2.44 -7.18 -10.99
CA LEU A 154 3.04 -5.88 -11.35
C LEU A 154 4.09 -5.39 -10.33
N SER A 155 4.16 -5.99 -9.14
CA SER A 155 5.27 -5.83 -8.19
C SER A 155 6.31 -6.95 -8.28
N GLY A 156 6.25 -7.81 -9.31
CA GLY A 156 7.22 -8.89 -9.54
C GLY A 156 6.89 -10.23 -8.87
N LEU A 157 5.76 -10.34 -8.17
CA LEU A 157 5.34 -11.59 -7.54
C LEU A 157 4.40 -12.36 -8.46
N GLU A 158 4.94 -13.28 -9.27
CA GLU A 158 4.13 -14.12 -10.15
C GLU A 158 3.45 -15.24 -9.36
N VAL A 159 2.13 -15.24 -9.31
CA VAL A 159 1.33 -16.27 -8.62
C VAL A 159 0.76 -17.26 -9.63
N GLN A 160 0.88 -18.55 -9.35
CA GLN A 160 0.30 -19.64 -10.15
C GLN A 160 -0.77 -20.37 -9.35
N ARG A 161 -1.97 -20.52 -9.92
CA ARG A 161 -3.13 -21.14 -9.23
C ARG A 161 -3.07 -22.66 -9.15
N SER A 162 -2.50 -23.33 -10.16
CA SER A 162 -2.45 -24.78 -10.26
C SER A 162 -1.29 -25.34 -9.43
N GLY A 163 -1.59 -25.86 -8.24
CA GLY A 163 -0.56 -26.17 -7.25
C GLY A 163 0.01 -24.86 -6.71
N PRO A 164 -0.73 -24.17 -5.83
CA PRO A 164 -0.53 -22.75 -5.54
C PRO A 164 0.93 -22.49 -5.18
N GLN A 165 1.59 -21.68 -6.00
CA GLN A 165 3.01 -21.32 -5.88
C GLN A 165 3.23 -19.88 -6.33
N TYR A 166 4.34 -19.29 -5.91
CA TYR A 166 4.78 -17.99 -6.40
C TYR A 166 6.26 -18.01 -6.77
N THR A 167 6.63 -17.18 -7.74
CA THR A 167 8.02 -16.89 -8.08
C THR A 167 8.49 -15.69 -7.29
N TRP A 168 9.55 -15.85 -6.50
CA TRP A 168 10.27 -14.77 -5.84
C TRP A 168 11.39 -14.27 -6.73
N ASP A 169 11.50 -12.95 -6.86
CA ASP A 169 12.62 -12.26 -7.49
C ASP A 169 13.12 -11.15 -6.54
N PRO A 170 14.37 -11.24 -6.01
CA PRO A 170 14.91 -10.24 -5.11
C PRO A 170 15.03 -8.84 -5.71
N ASP A 171 15.16 -8.71 -7.05
CA ASP A 171 15.26 -7.41 -7.72
C ASP A 171 13.94 -6.62 -7.65
N THR A 172 12.84 -7.32 -7.38
CA THR A 172 11.50 -6.74 -7.26
C THR A 172 11.13 -6.35 -5.83
N LEU A 173 11.98 -6.68 -4.85
CA LEU A 173 11.75 -6.42 -3.42
C LEU A 173 11.34 -4.96 -3.12
N PRO A 174 11.95 -3.91 -3.70
CA PRO A 174 11.51 -2.53 -3.46
C PRO A 174 10.04 -2.28 -3.85
N HIS A 175 9.56 -2.89 -4.95
CA HIS A 175 8.18 -2.76 -5.41
C HIS A 175 7.20 -3.54 -4.53
N LEU A 176 7.62 -4.67 -3.95
CA LEU A 176 6.81 -5.40 -2.98
C LEU A 176 6.75 -4.69 -1.63
N CYS A 177 7.83 -4.06 -1.17
CA CYS A 177 7.82 -3.21 0.03
C CYS A 177 6.86 -2.02 -0.13
N ALA A 178 6.91 -1.36 -1.29
CA ALA A 178 6.00 -0.27 -1.62
C ALA A 178 4.53 -0.73 -1.66
N LEU A 179 4.27 -1.89 -2.27
CA LEU A 179 2.93 -2.49 -2.30
C LEU A 179 2.44 -2.84 -0.89
N TYR A 180 3.29 -3.42 -0.04
CA TYR A 180 2.98 -3.71 1.36
C TYR A 180 2.57 -2.45 2.12
N ALA A 181 3.38 -1.39 2.06
CA ALA A 181 3.08 -0.12 2.72
C ALA A 181 1.78 0.52 2.20
N GLY A 182 1.56 0.51 0.88
CA GLY A 182 0.34 1.02 0.26
C GLY A 182 -0.91 0.24 0.69
N LEU A 183 -0.85 -1.09 0.70
CA LEU A 183 -1.94 -1.96 1.18
C LEU A 183 -2.21 -1.74 2.67
N SER A 184 -1.19 -1.58 3.51
CA SER A 184 -1.33 -1.30 4.94
C SER A 184 -2.09 0.00 5.20
N LEU A 185 -1.76 1.09 4.47
CA LEU A 185 -2.49 2.34 4.58
C LEU A 185 -3.95 2.17 4.17
N LEU A 186 -4.21 1.62 2.98
CA LEU A 186 -5.57 1.52 2.46
C LEU A 186 -6.45 0.61 3.31
N GLN A 187 -5.88 -0.49 3.82
CA GLN A 187 -6.55 -1.37 4.76
C GLN A 187 -6.95 -0.59 6.03
N LEU A 188 -6.01 0.13 6.64
CA LEU A 188 -6.27 0.95 7.82
C LEU A 188 -7.41 1.95 7.58
N LEU A 189 -7.35 2.67 6.46
CA LEU A 189 -8.33 3.70 6.14
C LEU A 189 -9.72 3.12 5.85
N SER A 190 -9.79 1.90 5.28
CA SER A 190 -11.06 1.19 5.09
C SER A 190 -11.66 0.67 6.41
N MET A 191 -10.88 0.53 7.48
CA MET A 191 -11.39 0.08 8.77
C MET A 191 -12.24 1.18 9.44
N GLY A 192 -13.56 1.02 9.39
CA GLY A 192 -14.53 1.95 9.96
C GLY A 192 -15.13 2.95 8.97
N SER A 193 -14.89 2.77 7.66
CA SER A 193 -15.63 3.46 6.60
C SER A 193 -17.09 3.03 6.54
#